data_AF-A0A938W5R8-F1
#
_entry.id   AF-A0A938W5R8-F1
#
_cell.length_a   1.000
_cell.length_b   1.000
_cell.length_c   1.000
_cell.angle_alpha   90.00
_cell.angle_beta   90.00
_cell.angle_gamma   90.00
#
_symmetry.space_group_name_H-M   'P 1'
#
loop_
_entity.id
_entity.type
_entity.pdbx_description
1 polymer ?
#
loop_
_entity_poly.entity_id
_entity_poly.type
_entity_poly.pdbx_seq_one_letter_code
_entity_poly.pdbx_strand_id
1 'polypeptide(L)'
;MSTPNLWVIDSCLEGFKYISEAIYAAAANGQPGHTLFGGIWAPGRINNWSADFSCIIGPRHIRQWLLPELEAMAGFLEYNMYHLDGPNAARHLPILLEVGLQGIAYARGAGHTVAEAMPVYKQIQQAGRLQTLDCAYDEVEWVLQELEPAGLFIFTHAPSVEAADALVKNAERWSRR
;
A
#
# COMPACT_ATOMS: atom_id res chain seq x y z
N MET A 1 -32.02 8.83 3.26
CA MET A 1 -31.21 7.93 2.41
C MET A 1 -31.31 6.55 3.03
N SER A 2 -31.75 5.54 2.28
CA SER A 2 -31.84 4.16 2.76
C SER A 2 -30.46 3.64 3.13
N THR A 3 -30.37 2.93 4.26
CA THR A 3 -29.18 2.18 4.65
C THR A 3 -28.80 1.23 3.51
N PRO A 4 -27.52 1.15 3.10
CA PRO A 4 -27.09 0.18 2.08
C PRO A 4 -27.52 -1.24 2.49
N ASN A 5 -27.87 -2.07 1.51
CA ASN A 5 -28.24 -3.47 1.72
C ASN A 5 -27.02 -4.24 2.26
N LEU A 6 -26.95 -4.34 3.60
CA LEU A 6 -25.84 -4.95 4.33
C LEU A 6 -25.52 -6.37 3.84
N TRP A 7 -26.53 -7.12 3.39
CA TRP A 7 -26.35 -8.49 2.88
C TRP A 7 -25.36 -8.60 1.72
N VAL A 8 -25.30 -7.62 0.80
CA VAL A 8 -24.36 -7.66 -0.33
C VAL A 8 -22.93 -7.48 0.17
N ILE A 9 -22.72 -6.54 1.08
CA ILE A 9 -21.42 -6.27 1.69
C ILE A 9 -20.95 -7.50 2.48
N ASP A 10 -21.83 -8.06 3.31
CA ASP A 10 -21.54 -9.25 4.10
C ASP A 10 -21.18 -10.45 3.21
N SER A 11 -21.95 -10.68 2.14
CA SER A 11 -21.69 -11.78 1.19
C SER A 11 -20.36 -11.58 0.45
N CYS A 12 -20.05 -10.35 0.06
CA CYS A 12 -18.75 -10.02 -0.56
C CYS A 12 -17.60 -10.24 0.41
N LEU A 13 -17.75 -9.86 1.68
CA LEU A 13 -16.74 -10.07 2.72
C LEU A 13 -16.52 -11.55 3.02
N GLU A 14 -17.58 -12.35 3.09
CA GLU A 14 -17.49 -13.81 3.26
C GLU A 14 -16.79 -14.47 2.07
N GLY A 15 -17.20 -14.12 0.85
CA GLY A 15 -16.55 -14.61 -0.37
C GLY A 15 -15.07 -14.22 -0.43
N PHE A 16 -14.75 -12.99 -0.05
CA PHE A 16 -13.37 -12.52 0.03
C PHE A 16 -12.53 -13.34 1.01
N LYS A 17 -13.04 -13.58 2.24
CA LYS A 17 -12.35 -14.37 3.25
C LYS A 17 -12.09 -15.79 2.76
N TYR A 18 -13.10 -16.40 2.14
CA TYR A 18 -12.97 -17.75 1.56
C TYR A 18 -11.90 -17.81 0.48
N ILE A 19 -11.91 -16.88 -0.49
CA ILE A 19 -10.93 -16.83 -1.58
C ILE A 19 -9.52 -16.58 -1.03
N SER A 20 -9.39 -15.68 -0.05
CA SER A 20 -8.10 -15.36 0.57
C SER A 20 -7.49 -16.52 1.31
N GLU A 21 -8.30 -17.29 2.05
CA GLU A 21 -7.82 -18.53 2.67
C GLU A 21 -7.37 -19.55 1.62
N ALA A 22 -8.16 -19.72 0.55
CA ALA A 22 -7.81 -20.66 -0.50
C ALA A 22 -6.50 -20.27 -1.21
N ILE A 23 -6.32 -18.99 -1.52
CA ILE A 23 -5.07 -18.46 -2.11
C ILE A 23 -3.93 -18.63 -1.13
N TYR A 24 -4.11 -18.26 0.14
CA TYR A 24 -3.07 -18.40 1.16
C TYR A 24 -2.61 -19.85 1.31
N ALA A 25 -3.54 -20.79 1.46
CA ALA A 25 -3.23 -22.21 1.58
C ALA A 25 -2.47 -22.74 0.34
N ALA A 26 -2.89 -22.33 -0.86
CA ALA A 26 -2.26 -22.74 -2.11
C ALA A 26 -0.89 -22.08 -2.33
N ALA A 27 -0.75 -20.79 -2.01
CA ALA A 27 0.46 -20.02 -2.23
C ALA A 27 1.53 -20.29 -1.18
N ALA A 28 1.12 -20.46 0.09
CA ALA A 28 2.04 -20.85 1.15
C ALA A 28 2.65 -22.21 0.82
N ASN A 29 1.87 -23.23 0.45
CA ASN A 29 2.41 -24.54 0.00
C ASN A 29 3.56 -25.09 0.90
N GLY A 30 3.43 -24.93 2.22
CA GLY A 30 4.46 -25.31 3.21
C GLY A 30 5.66 -24.36 3.35
N GLN A 31 5.67 -23.23 2.63
CA GLN A 31 6.62 -22.12 2.78
C GLN A 31 6.26 -21.23 3.97
N PRO A 32 7.24 -20.51 4.56
CA PRO A 32 7.01 -19.64 5.72
C PRO A 32 6.17 -18.39 5.42
N GLY A 33 5.79 -18.16 4.16
CA GLY A 33 5.01 -17.00 3.71
C GLY A 33 4.86 -16.98 2.20
N HIS A 34 4.21 -15.95 1.69
CA HIS A 34 4.00 -15.77 0.25
C HIS A 34 4.14 -14.28 -0.13
N THR A 35 4.27 -14.02 -1.43
CA THR A 35 4.35 -12.67 -1.98
C THR A 35 3.03 -12.24 -2.59
N LEU A 36 2.80 -10.92 -2.61
CA LEU A 36 1.67 -10.32 -3.32
C LEU A 36 2.16 -9.24 -4.30
N PHE A 37 1.26 -8.39 -4.75
CA PHE A 37 1.55 -7.30 -5.68
C PHE A 37 2.81 -6.53 -5.27
N GLY A 38 3.70 -6.28 -6.23
CA GLY A 38 4.98 -5.60 -5.99
C GLY A 38 6.06 -6.49 -5.35
N GLY A 39 5.84 -7.80 -5.19
CA GLY A 39 6.83 -8.70 -4.60
C GLY A 39 6.99 -8.55 -3.09
N ILE A 40 6.07 -7.84 -2.43
CA ILE A 40 6.05 -7.72 -0.96
C ILE A 40 5.73 -9.08 -0.38
N TRP A 41 6.61 -9.57 0.50
CA TRP A 41 6.48 -10.85 1.18
C TRP A 41 5.89 -10.69 2.58
N ALA A 42 5.04 -11.63 3.00
CA ALA A 42 4.57 -11.72 4.37
C ALA A 42 4.40 -13.18 4.83
N PRO A 43 4.62 -13.47 6.13
CA PRO A 43 4.48 -14.81 6.72
C PRO A 43 3.04 -15.19 7.09
N GLY A 44 2.05 -14.41 6.64
CA GLY A 44 0.63 -14.62 6.93
C GLY A 44 -0.22 -14.10 5.80
N ARG A 45 -1.52 -13.95 6.02
CA ARG A 45 -2.45 -13.46 5.00
C ARG A 45 -2.14 -11.99 4.73
N ILE A 46 -1.70 -11.73 3.51
CA ILE A 46 -1.44 -10.39 3.01
C ILE A 46 -2.44 -10.05 1.93
N ASN A 47 -2.81 -8.78 1.80
CA ASN A 47 -3.47 -8.26 0.62
C ASN A 47 -3.14 -6.78 0.39
N ASN A 48 -3.26 -6.32 -0.86
CA ASN A 48 -3.12 -4.91 -1.22
C ASN A 48 -4.43 -4.39 -1.82
N TRP A 49 -5.16 -3.62 -1.01
CA TRP A 49 -6.53 -3.20 -1.31
C TRP A 49 -6.58 -1.93 -2.14
N SER A 50 -7.49 -1.84 -3.09
CA SER A 50 -7.78 -0.58 -3.77
C SER A 50 -9.28 -0.31 -3.80
N ALA A 51 -9.63 0.96 -3.94
CA ALA A 51 -10.99 1.37 -4.25
C ALA A 51 -10.92 2.55 -5.23
N ASP A 52 -10.76 2.27 -6.51
CA ASP A 52 -10.53 3.29 -7.55
C ASP A 52 -11.69 4.30 -7.63
N PHE A 53 -12.91 3.86 -7.30
CA PHE A 53 -14.07 4.76 -7.21
C PHE A 53 -13.91 5.85 -6.14
N SER A 54 -12.99 5.69 -5.17
CA SER A 54 -12.67 6.70 -4.15
C SER A 54 -12.23 8.03 -4.76
N CYS A 55 -11.65 8.00 -5.96
CA CYS A 55 -11.21 9.18 -6.72
C CYS A 55 -12.34 10.15 -7.03
N ILE A 56 -13.57 9.64 -7.19
CA ILE A 56 -14.75 10.41 -7.63
C ILE A 56 -15.77 10.66 -6.51
N ILE A 57 -15.48 10.23 -5.28
CA ILE A 57 -16.37 10.45 -4.12
C ILE A 57 -15.67 11.24 -3.00
N GLY A 58 -16.48 11.90 -2.18
CA GLY A 58 -16.01 12.68 -1.04
C GLY A 58 -15.79 11.86 0.24
N PRO A 59 -15.07 12.42 1.24
CA PRO A 59 -14.75 11.76 2.51
C PRO A 59 -15.95 11.15 3.25
N ARG A 60 -17.11 11.81 3.18
CA ARG A 60 -18.36 11.31 3.77
C ARG A 60 -18.76 9.94 3.22
N HIS A 61 -18.60 9.72 1.92
CA HIS A 61 -18.99 8.48 1.25
C HIS A 61 -17.99 7.35 1.53
N ILE A 62 -16.70 7.66 1.64
CA ILE A 62 -15.69 6.69 2.07
C ILE A 62 -16.01 6.16 3.47
N ARG A 63 -16.31 7.05 4.42
CA ARG A 63 -16.72 6.63 5.77
C ARG A 63 -17.99 5.78 5.77
N GLN A 64 -18.93 6.07 4.89
CA GLN A 64 -20.21 5.37 4.84
C GLN A 64 -20.11 4.00 4.18
N TRP A 65 -19.35 3.87 3.11
CA TRP A 65 -19.40 2.70 2.23
C TRP A 65 -18.13 1.86 2.26
N LEU A 66 -16.95 2.50 2.35
CA LEU A 66 -15.68 1.79 2.23
C LEU A 66 -15.07 1.45 3.60
N LEU A 67 -15.17 2.37 4.55
CA LEU A 67 -14.53 2.22 5.86
C LEU A 67 -14.97 0.95 6.63
N PRO A 68 -16.26 0.59 6.70
CA PRO A 68 -16.68 -0.63 7.40
C PRO A 68 -16.10 -1.91 6.78
N GLU A 69 -15.98 -1.95 5.45
CA GLU A 69 -15.37 -3.08 4.75
C GLU A 69 -13.86 -3.15 5.04
N LEU A 70 -13.16 -2.02 4.95
CA LEU A 70 -11.73 -1.94 5.25
C LEU A 70 -11.41 -2.36 6.68
N GLU A 71 -12.23 -1.98 7.67
CA GLU A 71 -12.09 -2.41 9.05
C GLU A 71 -12.30 -3.93 9.21
N ALA A 72 -13.34 -4.48 8.57
CA ALA A 72 -13.62 -5.91 8.61
C ALA A 72 -12.51 -6.74 7.95
N MET A 73 -11.93 -6.24 6.86
CA MET A 73 -10.81 -6.86 6.16
C MET A 73 -9.49 -6.74 6.95
N ALA A 74 -9.24 -5.56 7.54
CA ALA A 74 -8.07 -5.35 8.40
C ALA A 74 -8.09 -6.24 9.65
N GLY A 75 -9.27 -6.59 10.16
CA GLY A 75 -9.42 -7.56 11.25
C GLY A 75 -9.23 -9.03 10.83
N PHE A 76 -9.25 -9.33 9.54
CA PHE A 76 -9.12 -10.70 9.02
C PHE A 76 -7.70 -11.03 8.54
N LEU A 77 -7.05 -10.09 7.83
CA LEU A 77 -5.69 -10.29 7.33
C LEU A 77 -4.65 -9.84 8.37
N GLU A 78 -3.55 -10.57 8.50
CA GLU A 78 -2.44 -10.14 9.36
C GLU A 78 -1.66 -8.95 8.77
N TYR A 79 -1.58 -8.87 7.44
CA TYR A 79 -0.76 -7.90 6.73
C TYR A 79 -1.58 -7.15 5.67
N ASN A 80 -2.06 -5.96 6.01
CA ASN A 80 -2.94 -5.16 5.17
C ASN A 80 -2.18 -3.98 4.54
N MET A 81 -2.11 -3.99 3.22
CA MET A 81 -1.66 -2.84 2.43
C MET A 81 -2.88 -2.19 1.76
N TYR A 82 -2.81 -0.87 1.54
CA TYR A 82 -3.81 -0.15 0.75
C TYR A 82 -3.15 0.64 -0.37
N HIS A 83 -3.57 0.38 -1.60
CA HIS A 83 -3.28 1.15 -2.80
C HIS A 83 -4.13 2.42 -2.83
N LEU A 84 -3.47 3.56 -2.63
CA LEU A 84 -4.06 4.88 -2.68
C LEU A 84 -3.88 5.46 -4.09
N ASP A 85 -4.95 5.49 -4.86
CA ASP A 85 -4.93 5.80 -6.29
C ASP A 85 -4.98 7.31 -6.58
N GLY A 86 -3.81 7.90 -6.81
CA GLY A 86 -3.69 9.25 -7.36
C GLY A 86 -4.03 10.40 -6.40
N PRO A 87 -3.76 11.64 -6.83
CA PRO A 87 -3.93 12.82 -5.99
C PRO A 87 -5.39 13.05 -5.57
N ASN A 88 -6.34 12.59 -6.38
CA ASN A 88 -7.76 12.68 -6.07
C ASN A 88 -8.18 11.77 -4.91
N ALA A 89 -7.57 10.59 -4.76
CA ALA A 89 -7.83 9.74 -3.59
C ALA A 89 -7.01 10.19 -2.38
N ALA A 90 -5.87 10.87 -2.57
CA ALA A 90 -4.97 11.27 -1.48
C ALA A 90 -5.65 12.07 -0.35
N ARG A 91 -6.72 12.82 -0.66
CA ARG A 91 -7.54 13.52 0.35
C ARG A 91 -8.19 12.59 1.40
N HIS A 92 -8.32 11.30 1.10
CA HIS A 92 -8.89 10.29 1.99
C HIS A 92 -7.85 9.62 2.90
N LEU A 93 -6.56 9.92 2.71
CA LEU A 93 -5.48 9.38 3.53
C LEU A 93 -5.75 9.50 5.04
N PRO A 94 -6.22 10.64 5.58
CA PRO A 94 -6.52 10.73 7.02
C PRO A 94 -7.55 9.71 7.50
N ILE A 95 -8.56 9.38 6.70
CA ILE A 95 -9.58 8.37 7.03
C ILE A 95 -8.97 6.97 6.97
N LEU A 96 -8.17 6.68 5.94
CA LEU A 96 -7.52 5.38 5.79
C LEU A 96 -6.54 5.09 6.92
N LEU A 97 -5.89 6.12 7.47
CA LEU A 97 -4.98 6.00 8.60
C LEU A 97 -5.68 5.64 9.92
N GLU A 98 -7.00 5.81 10.02
CA GLU A 98 -7.81 5.34 11.16
C GLU A 98 -7.97 3.81 11.15
N VAL A 99 -7.80 3.17 10.00
CA VAL A 99 -7.87 1.72 9.84
C VAL A 99 -6.55 1.07 10.27
N GLY A 100 -6.61 -0.16 10.78
CA GLY A 100 -5.45 -0.99 11.14
C GLY A 100 -4.58 -1.46 9.97
N LEU A 101 -4.33 -0.61 8.96
CA LEU A 101 -3.48 -0.91 7.82
C LEU A 101 -2.00 -0.95 8.22
N GLN A 102 -1.25 -1.94 7.74
CA GLN A 102 0.20 -2.01 7.94
C GLN A 102 0.93 -1.03 7.01
N GLY A 103 0.42 -0.80 5.81
CA GLY A 103 1.06 0.13 4.88
C GLY A 103 0.16 0.69 3.78
N ILE A 104 0.69 1.71 3.10
CA ILE A 104 0.02 2.42 2.01
C ILE A 104 0.94 2.50 0.80
N ALA A 105 0.43 2.06 -0.35
CA ALA A 105 1.05 2.22 -1.65
C ALA A 105 0.42 3.42 -2.36
N TYR A 106 0.99 4.62 -2.20
CA TYR A 106 0.46 5.81 -2.86
C TYR A 106 0.95 5.87 -4.31
N ALA A 107 0.04 5.60 -5.24
CA ALA A 107 0.28 5.78 -6.66
C ALA A 107 0.07 7.25 -7.00
N ARG A 108 1.16 7.99 -7.20
CA ARG A 108 1.12 9.43 -7.53
C ARG A 108 0.35 9.76 -8.82
N GLY A 109 0.09 8.77 -9.66
CA GLY A 109 -0.58 8.93 -10.96
C GLY A 109 0.39 9.39 -12.05
N ALA A 110 -0.01 9.16 -13.31
CA ALA A 110 0.79 9.54 -14.46
C ALA A 110 0.99 11.07 -14.53
N GLY A 111 2.21 11.50 -14.81
CA GLY A 111 2.54 12.92 -14.98
C GLY A 111 2.88 13.68 -13.69
N HIS A 112 2.71 13.07 -12.52
CA HIS A 112 3.14 13.65 -11.25
C HIS A 112 4.56 13.21 -10.90
N THR A 113 5.37 14.11 -10.39
CA THR A 113 6.75 13.87 -9.93
C THR A 113 6.79 13.30 -8.51
N VAL A 114 7.93 12.71 -8.12
CA VAL A 114 8.15 12.25 -6.73
C VAL A 114 8.14 13.44 -5.76
N ALA A 115 8.63 14.60 -6.18
CA ALA A 115 8.59 15.84 -5.40
C ALA A 115 7.17 16.32 -5.09
N GLU A 116 6.26 16.25 -6.06
CA GLU A 116 4.85 16.59 -5.81
C GLU A 116 4.16 15.60 -4.87
N ALA A 117 4.57 14.33 -4.90
CA ALA A 117 4.02 13.28 -4.04
C ALA A 117 4.64 13.25 -2.62
N MET A 118 5.81 13.87 -2.43
CA MET A 118 6.59 13.83 -1.19
C MET A 118 5.78 14.24 0.07
N PRO A 119 4.89 15.26 0.04
CA PRO A 119 4.06 15.58 1.20
C PRO A 119 3.16 14.43 1.64
N VAL A 120 2.59 13.67 0.69
CA VAL A 120 1.74 12.50 0.98
C VAL A 120 2.59 11.37 1.55
N TYR A 121 3.77 11.14 0.97
CA TYR A 121 4.70 10.12 1.45
C TYR A 121 5.14 10.36 2.91
N LYS A 122 5.48 11.62 3.25
CA LYS A 122 5.81 12.01 4.62
C LYS A 122 4.65 11.81 5.59
N GLN A 123 3.41 12.09 5.18
CA GLN A 123 2.23 11.84 6.02
C GLN A 123 2.03 10.34 6.33
N ILE A 124 2.28 9.46 5.35
CA ILE A 124 2.21 8.00 5.55
C ILE A 124 3.24 7.56 6.59
N GLN A 125 4.50 8.00 6.47
CA GLN A 125 5.56 7.67 7.42
C GLN A 125 5.34 8.25 8.82
N GLN A 126 4.86 9.50 8.92
CA GLN A 126 4.52 10.13 10.19
C GLN A 126 3.43 9.37 10.95
N ALA A 127 2.54 8.68 10.23
CA ALA A 127 1.53 7.81 10.82
C ALA A 127 2.06 6.39 11.15
N GLY A 128 3.36 6.14 10.99
CA GLY A 128 4.01 4.86 11.28
C GLY A 128 3.63 3.74 10.32
N ARG A 129 3.17 4.07 9.10
CA ARG A 129 2.76 3.08 8.11
C ARG A 129 3.91 2.74 7.17
N LEU A 130 4.00 1.46 6.79
CA LEU A 130 4.87 1.01 5.71
C LEU A 130 4.46 1.68 4.40
N GLN A 131 5.43 1.86 3.52
CA GLN A 131 5.22 2.57 2.28
C GLN A 131 5.89 1.88 1.11
N THR A 132 5.18 1.87 -0.02
CA THR A 132 5.81 1.63 -1.31
C THR A 132 5.68 2.85 -2.21
N LEU A 133 6.70 3.09 -3.04
CA LEU A 133 6.69 4.11 -4.08
C LEU A 133 7.57 3.70 -5.26
N ASP A 134 7.34 4.31 -6.40
CA ASP A 134 8.23 4.26 -7.56
C ASP A 134 9.00 5.59 -7.72
N CYS A 135 10.25 5.50 -8.15
CA CYS A 135 11.04 6.66 -8.56
C CYS A 135 12.08 6.30 -9.64
N ALA A 136 12.61 7.30 -10.33
CA ALA A 136 13.70 7.10 -11.26
C ALA A 136 14.98 6.68 -10.53
N TYR A 137 15.89 6.01 -11.27
CA TYR A 137 17.14 5.46 -10.73
C TYR A 137 17.98 6.50 -9.98
N ASP A 138 18.07 7.70 -10.54
CA ASP A 138 18.82 8.84 -10.01
C ASP A 138 18.10 9.59 -8.88
N GLU A 139 16.80 9.34 -8.68
CA GLU A 139 16.02 9.92 -7.57
C GLU A 139 16.17 9.12 -6.27
N VAL A 140 16.65 7.86 -6.31
CA VAL A 140 16.66 6.96 -5.14
C VAL A 140 17.42 7.54 -3.95
N GLU A 141 18.59 8.14 -4.18
CA GLU A 141 19.38 8.76 -3.11
C GLU A 141 18.60 9.89 -2.44
N TRP A 142 18.00 10.77 -3.24
CA TRP A 142 17.22 11.89 -2.74
C TRP A 142 15.97 11.42 -2.00
N VAL A 143 15.28 10.39 -2.48
CA VAL A 143 14.15 9.77 -1.76
C VAL A 143 14.59 9.27 -0.37
N LEU A 144 15.74 8.61 -0.26
CA LEU A 144 16.26 8.10 1.02
C LEU A 144 16.75 9.22 1.96
N GLN A 145 17.09 10.39 1.42
CA GLN A 145 17.38 11.59 2.21
C GLN A 145 16.09 12.24 2.76
N GLU A 146 15.01 12.24 1.98
CA GLU A 146 13.74 12.88 2.35
C GLU A 146 12.81 12.02 3.21
N LEU A 147 12.87 10.70 3.05
CA LEU A 147 12.02 9.72 3.72
C LEU A 147 12.84 8.80 4.61
N GLU A 148 12.26 8.38 5.74
CA GLU A 148 12.90 7.39 6.61
C GLU A 148 13.11 6.08 5.85
N PRO A 149 14.32 5.50 5.85
CA PRO A 149 14.56 4.22 5.17
C PRO A 149 13.76 3.07 5.79
N ALA A 150 13.53 3.14 7.10
CA ALA A 150 12.73 2.15 7.83
C ALA A 150 11.27 2.16 7.32
N GLY A 151 10.82 1.01 6.85
CA GLY A 151 9.45 0.82 6.36
C GLY A 151 9.20 1.29 4.93
N LEU A 152 10.24 1.63 4.17
CA LEU A 152 10.15 2.05 2.78
C LEU A 152 10.54 0.93 1.82
N PHE A 153 9.73 0.72 0.78
CA PHE A 153 10.02 -0.16 -0.35
C PHE A 153 10.01 0.67 -1.65
N ILE A 154 11.17 0.78 -2.31
CA ILE A 154 11.34 1.59 -3.53
C ILE A 154 11.35 0.67 -4.76
N PHE A 155 10.46 0.96 -5.72
CA PHE A 155 10.51 0.41 -7.07
C PHE A 155 11.30 1.36 -7.97
N THR A 156 12.31 0.84 -8.66
CA THR A 156 13.06 1.59 -9.66
C THR A 156 13.63 0.67 -10.73
N HIS A 157 14.12 1.24 -11.83
CA HIS A 157 14.73 0.50 -12.91
C HIS A 157 16.14 1.02 -13.19
N ALA A 158 17.14 0.17 -12.97
CA ALA A 158 18.53 0.47 -13.28
C ALA A 158 18.83 0.22 -14.77
N PRO A 159 19.70 1.02 -15.41
CA PRO A 159 20.02 0.87 -16.83
C PRO A 159 20.90 -0.35 -17.16
N SER A 160 21.46 -1.02 -16.16
CA SER A 160 22.30 -2.22 -16.30
C SER A 160 22.34 -3.00 -14.97
N VAL A 161 22.82 -4.24 -15.02
CA VAL A 161 23.05 -5.07 -13.82
C VAL A 161 24.10 -4.42 -12.92
N GLU A 162 25.18 -3.90 -13.50
CA GLU A 162 26.24 -3.22 -12.76
C GLU A 162 25.74 -1.96 -12.05
N ALA A 163 24.85 -1.20 -12.71
CA ALA A 163 24.21 -0.04 -12.10
C ALA A 163 23.23 -0.43 -10.99
N ALA A 164 22.52 -1.57 -11.12
CA ALA A 164 21.66 -2.11 -10.08
C ALA A 164 22.48 -2.53 -8.84
N ASP A 165 23.57 -3.27 -9.03
CA ASP A 165 24.46 -3.70 -7.96
C ASP A 165 25.10 -2.50 -7.23
N ALA A 166 25.49 -1.47 -7.99
CA ALA A 166 26.00 -0.23 -7.42
C ALA A 166 24.92 0.51 -6.60
N LEU A 167 23.69 0.55 -7.10
CA LEU A 167 22.57 1.18 -6.40
C LEU A 167 22.28 0.49 -5.07
N VAL A 168 22.23 -0.85 -5.03
CA VAL A 168 22.00 -1.61 -3.79
C VAL A 168 23.09 -1.30 -2.76
N LYS A 169 24.37 -1.33 -3.16
CA LYS A 169 25.50 -0.99 -2.28
C LYS A 169 25.43 0.44 -1.75
N ASN A 170 24.97 1.38 -2.56
CA ASN A 170 24.81 2.77 -2.15
C ASN A 170 23.61 2.95 -1.23
N ALA A 171 22.48 2.28 -1.52
CA ALA A 171 21.29 2.28 -0.68
C ALA A 171 21.62 1.77 0.73
N GLU A 172 22.46 0.75 0.88
CA GLU A 172 22.97 0.28 2.20
C GLU A 172 23.74 1.36 2.97
N ARG A 173 24.32 2.36 2.31
CA ARG A 173 25.03 3.48 2.96
C ARG A 173 24.07 4.60 3.29
N TRP A 174 23.24 4.98 2.32
CA TRP A 174 22.25 6.06 2.47
C TRP A 174 21.16 5.75 3.50
N SER A 175 20.86 4.46 3.72
CA SER A 175 19.85 4.02 4.68
C SER A 175 20.34 3.88 6.12
N ARG A 176 21.62 4.14 6.42
CA ARG A 176 22.18 4.07 7.77
C ARG A 176 21.90 5.36 8.54
N ARG A 177 20.66 5.54 8.99
CA ARG A 177 20.28 6.60 9.93
C ARG A 177 19.19 6.11 10.86
#